data_AF-A0AAW1VN35-F1
#
_entry.id   AF-A0AAW1VN35-F1
#
_cell.length_a   1.000
_cell.length_b   1.000
_cell.length_c   1.000
_cell.angle_alpha   90.00
_cell.angle_beta   90.00
_cell.angle_gamma   90.00
#
_symmetry.space_group_name_H-M   'P 1'
#
loop_
_entity.id
_entity.type
_entity.pdbx_description
1 polymer ?
#
loop_
_entity_poly.entity_id
_entity_poly.type
_entity_poly.pdbx_seq_one_letter_code
_entity_poly.pdbx_strand_id
1 'polypeptide(L)'
;MDLSLSIPNLQRQRPDVDKGLEFEQVDRERNWDDQIIFNGILFYLGSRHLPGAQNLPMWRGDGFLITFLIHAGPVEFLYYWLHRALHHHFLYSRYHSHHHSSIVTEPITSVIHPFGEHIAYFILFAIPMVIIALTGTASIASYAVYVTYIDFMNNMGHCNFELIPNWIFSLFPPLKYLMYTPS
;
A
#
# COMPACT_ATOMS: atom_id res chain seq x y z
N MET A 1 -3.25 3.01 -11.89
CA MET A 1 -4.26 4.05 -12.16
C MET A 1 -4.91 4.31 -10.82
N ASP A 2 -4.41 5.31 -10.09
CA ASP A 2 -4.81 5.49 -8.70
C ASP A 2 -6.16 6.22 -8.65
N LEU A 3 -7.21 5.46 -8.31
CA LEU A 3 -8.57 5.97 -8.16
C LEU A 3 -8.76 6.69 -6.82
N SER A 4 -7.82 6.58 -5.86
CA SER A 4 -7.89 7.17 -4.52
C SER A 4 -7.90 8.71 -4.52
N LEU A 5 -7.38 9.35 -5.57
CA LEU A 5 -7.33 10.81 -5.70
C LEU A 5 -8.63 11.45 -6.21
N SER A 6 -9.73 10.68 -6.33
CA SER A 6 -11.01 11.16 -6.88
C SER A 6 -12.16 11.26 -5.84
N ILE A 7 -11.85 11.35 -4.54
CA ILE A 7 -12.83 11.72 -3.52
C ILE A 7 -12.73 13.23 -3.24
N PRO A 8 -13.64 14.08 -3.77
CA PRO A 8 -13.62 15.51 -3.52
C PRO A 8 -14.23 15.87 -2.16
N ASN A 9 -13.82 15.20 -1.07
CA ASN A 9 -14.30 15.52 0.29
C ASN A 9 -13.40 15.04 1.46
N LEU A 10 -12.16 14.63 1.21
CA LEU A 10 -11.13 14.64 2.25
C LEU A 10 -10.12 15.68 1.84
N GLN A 11 -10.26 16.89 2.38
CA GLN A 11 -9.11 17.79 2.47
C GLN A 11 -8.05 17.01 3.25
N ARG A 12 -7.04 16.46 2.56
CA ARG A 12 -5.75 16.22 3.21
C ARG A 12 -5.38 17.59 3.78
N GLN A 13 -5.48 17.75 5.10
CA GLN A 13 -5.03 18.98 5.73
C GLN A 13 -3.58 19.15 5.27
N ARG A 14 -3.24 20.34 4.76
CA ARG A 14 -1.83 20.63 4.52
C ARG A 14 -1.10 20.31 5.83
N PRO A 15 0.01 19.57 5.78
CA PRO A 15 0.83 19.31 6.95
C PRO A 15 0.98 20.63 7.70
N ASP A 16 0.51 20.66 8.95
CA ASP A 16 0.70 21.82 9.79
C ASP A 16 2.20 21.89 10.08
N VAL A 17 2.90 22.73 9.31
CA VAL A 17 4.37 22.83 9.31
C VAL A 17 4.90 23.21 10.69
N ASP A 18 4.00 23.69 11.57
CA ASP A 18 4.28 24.11 12.93
C ASP A 18 4.09 22.98 13.97
N LYS A 19 3.55 21.82 13.60
CA LYS A 19 3.38 20.66 14.51
C LYS A 19 4.55 19.68 14.42
N GLY A 20 5.25 19.51 15.54
CA GLY A 20 6.30 18.51 15.71
C GLY A 20 5.78 17.08 15.92
N LEU A 21 6.67 16.10 15.77
CA LEU A 21 6.42 14.71 16.13
C LEU A 21 6.38 14.57 17.65
N GLU A 22 5.21 14.21 18.19
CA GLU A 22 5.00 14.02 19.63
C GLU A 22 5.36 12.59 20.08
N PHE A 23 5.82 12.43 21.32
CA PHE A 23 6.20 11.12 21.87
C PHE A 23 5.04 10.12 21.86
N GLU A 24 3.80 10.57 22.09
CA GLU A 24 2.63 9.69 22.02
C GLU A 24 2.43 9.11 20.61
N GLN A 25 2.80 9.83 19.55
CA GLN A 25 2.74 9.26 18.19
C GLN A 25 3.83 8.21 18.02
N VAL A 26 5.07 8.51 18.43
CA VAL A 26 6.19 7.54 18.38
C VAL A 26 5.82 6.23 19.08
N ASP A 27 5.18 6.31 20.25
CA ASP A 27 4.75 5.12 20.99
C ASP A 27 3.64 4.33 20.27
N ARG A 28 2.71 5.01 19.57
CA ARG A 28 1.68 4.32 18.76
C ARG A 28 2.27 3.60 17.56
N GLU A 29 3.33 4.14 16.97
CA GLU A 29 3.92 3.64 15.73
C GLU A 29 5.06 2.62 15.97
N ARG A 30 5.32 2.29 17.24
CA ARG A 30 6.46 1.45 17.63
C ARG A 30 6.39 0.00 17.15
N ASN A 31 5.18 -0.54 16.91
CA ASN A 31 4.96 -1.93 16.51
C ASN A 31 4.99 -2.14 14.98
N TRP A 32 5.75 -1.32 14.26
CA TRP A 32 5.88 -1.40 12.81
C TRP A 32 6.43 -2.75 12.32
N ASP A 33 7.15 -3.48 13.18
CA ASP A 33 7.73 -4.78 12.88
C ASP A 33 6.70 -5.92 12.80
N ASP A 34 5.48 -5.71 13.33
CA ASP A 34 4.35 -6.63 13.18
C ASP A 34 4.10 -6.99 11.71
N GLN A 35 4.24 -6.02 10.80
CA GLN A 35 4.07 -6.24 9.37
C GLN A 35 5.12 -7.20 8.81
N ILE A 36 6.39 -7.07 9.22
CA ILE A 36 7.47 -7.93 8.73
C ILE A 36 7.26 -9.36 9.20
N ILE A 37 6.91 -9.53 10.48
CA ILE A 37 6.64 -10.84 11.07
C ILE A 37 5.43 -11.48 10.37
N PHE A 38 4.35 -10.74 10.17
CA PHE A 38 3.15 -11.22 9.50
C PHE A 38 3.41 -11.63 8.05
N ASN A 39 4.13 -10.80 7.28
CA ASN A 39 4.56 -11.15 5.92
C ASN A 39 5.41 -12.42 5.91
N GLY A 40 6.39 -12.55 6.82
CA GLY A 40 7.24 -13.73 6.93
C GLY A 40 6.43 -15.01 7.14
N ILE A 41 5.45 -14.99 8.04
CA ILE A 41 4.54 -16.11 8.28
C ILE A 41 3.76 -16.45 6.99
N LEU A 42 3.24 -15.46 6.28
CA LEU A 42 2.40 -15.68 5.10
C LEU A 42 3.21 -16.16 3.90
N PHE A 43 4.43 -15.66 3.69
CA PHE A 43 5.34 -16.20 2.68
C PHE A 43 5.71 -17.63 2.99
N TYR A 44 5.99 -17.96 4.25
CA TYR A 44 6.25 -19.33 4.66
C TYR A 44 5.04 -20.24 4.37
N LEU A 45 3.84 -19.87 4.83
CA LEU A 45 2.62 -20.64 4.59
C LEU A 45 2.30 -20.75 3.09
N GLY A 46 2.41 -19.65 2.34
CA GLY A 46 2.21 -19.60 0.90
C GLY A 46 3.17 -20.53 0.17
N SER A 47 4.46 -20.46 0.47
CA SER A 47 5.48 -21.34 -0.13
C SER A 47 5.19 -22.83 0.14
N ARG A 48 4.55 -23.16 1.27
CA ARG A 48 4.27 -24.55 1.65
C ARG A 48 2.94 -25.08 1.12
N HIS A 49 1.92 -24.24 1.05
CA HIS A 49 0.54 -24.67 0.84
C HIS A 49 -0.10 -24.14 -0.45
N LEU A 50 0.39 -23.03 -1.02
CA LEU A 50 -0.17 -22.46 -2.24
C LEU A 50 0.41 -23.20 -3.46
N PRO A 51 -0.42 -23.83 -4.31
CA PRO A 51 0.06 -24.47 -5.52
C PRO A 51 0.76 -23.47 -6.45
N GLY A 52 1.91 -23.87 -7.00
CA GLY A 52 2.69 -23.03 -7.91
C GLY A 52 3.57 -21.99 -7.22
N ALA A 53 3.60 -21.95 -5.89
CA ALA A 53 4.51 -21.12 -5.10
C ALA A 53 5.80 -21.87 -4.67
N GLN A 54 5.93 -23.16 -5.00
CA GLN A 54 7.11 -23.98 -4.71
C GLN A 54 8.13 -23.92 -5.86
N ASN A 55 9.42 -23.97 -5.52
CA ASN A 55 10.52 -24.09 -6.49
C ASN A 55 10.47 -23.03 -7.61
N LEU A 56 10.17 -21.79 -7.23
CA LEU A 56 10.05 -20.68 -8.17
C LEU A 56 11.38 -20.45 -8.91
N PRO A 57 11.37 -20.25 -10.24
CA PRO A 57 12.55 -19.79 -10.94
C PRO A 57 12.94 -18.39 -10.47
N MET A 58 14.22 -18.03 -10.63
CA MET A 58 14.70 -16.69 -10.28
C MET A 58 13.97 -15.59 -11.07
N TRP A 59 13.66 -15.85 -12.35
CA TRP A 59 13.11 -14.85 -13.27
C TRP A 59 12.07 -15.44 -14.22
N ARG A 60 10.97 -14.71 -14.43
CA ARG A 60 9.96 -14.94 -15.47
C ARG A 60 9.27 -13.63 -15.85
N GLY A 61 9.37 -13.22 -17.12
CA GLY A 61 8.84 -11.93 -17.58
C GLY A 61 7.31 -11.88 -17.71
N ASP A 62 6.66 -13.01 -18.00
CA ASP A 62 5.20 -13.11 -18.11
C ASP A 62 4.52 -12.81 -16.76
N GLY A 63 5.06 -13.33 -15.66
CA GLY A 63 4.58 -13.04 -14.31
C GLY A 63 4.66 -11.55 -13.95
N PHE A 64 5.71 -10.84 -14.38
CA PHE A 64 5.81 -9.39 -14.18
C PHE A 64 4.68 -8.62 -14.87
N LEU A 65 4.41 -8.95 -16.14
CA LEU A 65 3.35 -8.30 -16.90
C LEU A 65 1.98 -8.56 -16.27
N ILE A 66 1.70 -9.81 -15.88
CA ILE A 66 0.45 -10.17 -15.22
C ILE A 66 0.32 -9.41 -13.90
N THR A 67 1.35 -9.42 -13.04
CA THR A 67 1.36 -8.69 -11.78
C THR A 67 1.08 -7.21 -11.98
N PHE A 68 1.74 -6.56 -12.95
CA PHE A 68 1.51 -5.16 -13.26
C PHE A 68 0.06 -4.88 -13.68
N LEU A 69 -0.49 -5.69 -14.60
CA LEU A 69 -1.86 -5.49 -15.10
C LEU A 69 -2.92 -5.72 -14.01
N ILE A 70 -2.75 -6.77 -13.20
CA ILE A 70 -3.65 -7.06 -12.09
C ILE A 70 -3.56 -5.98 -11.02
N HIS A 71 -2.34 -5.50 -10.72
CA HIS A 71 -2.15 -4.43 -9.76
C HIS A 71 -2.82 -3.13 -10.27
N ALA A 72 -2.36 -2.63 -11.42
CA ALA A 72 -2.77 -1.32 -11.96
C ALA A 72 -4.26 -1.22 -12.31
N GLY A 73 -4.96 -2.35 -12.49
CA GLY A 73 -6.39 -2.43 -12.74
C GLY A 73 -7.17 -2.94 -11.52
N PRO A 74 -7.43 -4.26 -11.40
CA PRO A 74 -8.25 -4.84 -10.35
C PRO A 74 -7.89 -4.43 -8.92
N VAL A 75 -6.60 -4.46 -8.54
CA VAL A 75 -6.19 -4.17 -7.17
C VAL A 75 -6.41 -2.70 -6.83
N GLU A 76 -5.99 -1.77 -7.69
CA GLU A 76 -6.24 -0.33 -7.52
C GLU A 76 -7.74 -0.01 -7.41
N PHE A 77 -8.56 -0.65 -8.25
CA PHE A 77 -10.01 -0.49 -8.18
C PHE A 77 -10.58 -0.97 -6.84
N LEU A 78 -10.19 -2.16 -6.38
CA LEU A 78 -10.64 -2.71 -5.11
C LEU A 78 -10.09 -1.90 -3.92
N TYR A 79 -8.85 -1.43 -3.99
CA TYR A 79 -8.22 -0.56 -3.00
C TYR A 79 -9.03 0.70 -2.79
N TYR A 80 -9.41 1.39 -3.87
CA TYR A 80 -10.23 2.58 -3.82
C TYR A 80 -11.53 2.37 -3.04
N TRP A 81 -12.28 1.31 -3.37
CA TRP A 81 -13.56 1.05 -2.72
C TRP A 81 -13.40 0.56 -1.28
N LEU A 82 -12.36 -0.23 -0.98
CA LEU A 82 -12.04 -0.65 0.38
C LEU A 82 -11.73 0.56 1.26
N HIS A 83 -10.80 1.40 0.82
CA HIS A 83 -10.41 2.60 1.56
C HIS A 83 -11.60 3.55 1.74
N ARG A 84 -12.39 3.78 0.69
CA ARG A 84 -13.62 4.58 0.78
C ARG A 84 -14.63 3.99 1.78
N ALA A 85 -14.76 2.66 1.85
CA ALA A 85 -15.61 2.00 2.83
C ALA A 85 -15.07 2.17 4.25
N LEU A 86 -13.76 2.08 4.46
CA LEU A 86 -13.11 2.30 5.77
C LEU A 86 -13.37 3.71 6.31
N HIS A 87 -13.57 4.70 5.44
CA HIS A 87 -13.99 6.05 5.83
C HIS A 87 -15.48 6.19 6.19
N HIS A 88 -16.29 5.16 6.01
CA HIS A 88 -17.66 5.17 6.50
C HIS A 88 -17.68 5.14 8.04
N HIS A 89 -18.45 6.01 8.70
CA HIS A 89 -18.42 6.27 10.14
C HIS A 89 -18.26 5.02 11.04
N PHE A 90 -19.01 3.96 10.74
CA PHE A 90 -18.92 2.68 11.47
C PHE A 90 -17.55 2.03 11.39
N LEU A 91 -16.97 1.92 10.18
CA LEU A 91 -15.66 1.34 9.95
C LEU A 91 -14.55 2.29 10.38
N TYR A 92 -14.73 3.59 10.16
CA TYR A 92 -13.75 4.61 10.53
C TYR A 92 -13.47 4.56 12.03
N SER A 93 -14.51 4.68 12.85
CA SER A 93 -14.38 4.69 14.32
C SER A 93 -13.77 3.42 14.92
N ARG A 94 -13.80 2.28 14.21
CA ARG A 94 -13.36 0.97 14.73
C ARG A 94 -12.06 0.46 14.15
N TYR A 95 -11.82 0.77 12.87
CA TYR A 95 -10.78 0.12 12.09
C TYR A 95 -9.85 1.07 11.37
N HIS A 96 -10.19 2.36 11.20
CA HIS A 96 -9.37 3.29 10.40
C HIS A 96 -8.92 4.54 11.18
N SER A 97 -9.65 4.94 12.23
CA SER A 97 -9.36 6.15 13.00
C SER A 97 -8.00 6.13 13.71
N HIS A 98 -7.50 4.95 14.07
CA HIS A 98 -6.17 4.80 14.67
C HIS A 98 -5.06 5.19 13.68
N HIS A 99 -5.18 4.76 12.42
CA HIS A 99 -4.25 5.15 11.36
C HIS A 99 -4.26 6.67 11.16
N HIS A 100 -5.43 7.30 11.16
CA HIS A 100 -5.59 8.77 11.07
C HIS A 100 -5.23 9.53 12.35
N SER A 101 -4.88 8.84 13.44
CA SER A 101 -4.42 9.49 14.67
C SER A 101 -2.97 9.99 14.56
N SER A 102 -2.23 9.53 13.56
CA SER A 102 -0.90 10.02 13.22
C SER A 102 -1.01 11.22 12.29
N ILE A 103 -0.77 12.40 12.85
CA ILE A 103 -0.99 13.68 12.19
C ILE A 103 0.26 14.19 11.48
N VAL A 104 1.44 13.82 11.99
CA VAL A 104 2.73 14.05 11.33
C VAL A 104 3.09 12.75 10.63
N THR A 105 2.60 12.54 9.41
CA THR A 105 2.87 11.30 8.69
C THR A 105 4.35 11.21 8.34
N GLU A 106 4.97 10.10 8.73
CA GLU A 106 6.30 9.70 8.30
C GLU A 106 6.22 8.31 7.64
N PRO A 107 7.27 7.81 6.96
CA PRO A 107 7.21 6.52 6.28
C PRO A 107 6.63 5.40 7.16
N ILE A 108 7.00 5.37 8.45
CA ILE A 108 6.55 4.35 9.39
C ILE A 108 5.03 4.42 9.65
N THR A 109 4.42 5.60 9.59
CA THR A 109 2.96 5.78 9.71
C THR A 109 2.21 4.97 8.66
N SER A 110 2.81 4.72 7.50
CA SER A 110 2.18 3.98 6.39
C SER A 110 1.85 2.54 6.73
N VAL A 111 2.46 1.97 7.78
CA VAL A 111 2.29 0.56 8.15
C VAL A 111 1.47 0.37 9.42
N ILE A 112 1.12 1.47 10.08
CA ILE A 112 0.39 1.49 11.35
C ILE A 112 -1.11 1.49 11.06
N HIS A 113 -1.70 0.32 11.19
CA HIS A 113 -3.12 0.09 11.01
C HIS A 113 -3.65 -0.83 12.10
N PRO A 114 -4.92 -0.67 12.52
CA PRO A 114 -5.59 -1.69 13.31
C PRO A 114 -5.55 -3.05 12.61
N PHE A 115 -5.46 -4.12 13.39
CA PHE A 115 -5.28 -5.49 12.89
C PHE A 115 -6.24 -5.88 11.75
N GLY A 116 -7.52 -5.48 11.85
CA GLY A 116 -8.52 -5.76 10.81
C GLY A 116 -8.24 -5.05 9.48
N GLU A 117 -7.80 -3.80 9.53
CA GLU A 117 -7.39 -3.05 8.35
C GLU A 117 -6.11 -3.64 7.73
N HIS A 118 -5.16 -4.06 8.59
CA HIS A 118 -3.94 -4.73 8.16
C HIS A 118 -4.22 -6.02 7.37
N ILE A 119 -5.12 -6.89 7.89
CA ILE A 119 -5.55 -8.11 7.19
C ILE A 119 -6.22 -7.76 5.86
N ALA A 120 -7.10 -6.76 5.83
CA ALA A 120 -7.84 -6.38 4.64
C ALA A 120 -6.90 -5.93 3.50
N TYR A 121 -5.93 -5.07 3.80
CA TYR A 121 -4.92 -4.67 2.81
C TYR A 121 -4.00 -5.82 2.43
N PHE A 122 -3.61 -6.69 3.38
CA PHE A 122 -2.80 -7.85 3.04
C PHE A 122 -3.50 -8.76 2.02
N ILE A 123 -4.77 -9.12 2.27
CA ILE A 123 -5.57 -9.95 1.36
C ILE A 123 -5.65 -9.28 -0.02
N LEU A 124 -5.91 -7.97 -0.04
CA LEU A 124 -6.02 -7.19 -1.27
C LEU A 124 -4.71 -7.21 -2.08
N PHE A 125 -3.58 -6.89 -1.45
CA PHE A 125 -2.30 -6.84 -2.14
C PHE A 125 -1.70 -8.23 -2.40
N ALA A 126 -2.18 -9.29 -1.76
CA ALA A 126 -1.81 -10.67 -2.09
C ALA A 126 -2.39 -11.15 -3.43
N ILE A 127 -3.43 -10.49 -3.97
CA ILE A 127 -4.15 -10.92 -5.18
C ILE A 127 -3.19 -11.17 -6.38
N PRO A 128 -2.30 -10.23 -6.78
CA PRO A 128 -1.40 -10.47 -7.91
C PRO A 128 -0.48 -11.65 -7.68
N MET A 129 0.08 -11.77 -6.47
CA MET A 129 0.99 -12.87 -6.11
C MET A 129 0.30 -14.23 -6.21
N VAL A 130 -0.92 -14.34 -5.68
CA VAL A 130 -1.71 -15.58 -5.76
C VAL A 130 -2.03 -15.93 -7.22
N ILE A 131 -2.40 -14.94 -8.04
CA ILE A 131 -2.69 -15.16 -9.46
C ILE A 131 -1.48 -15.70 -10.21
N ILE A 132 -0.29 -15.09 -10.03
CA ILE A 132 0.90 -15.57 -10.74
C ILE A 132 1.38 -16.93 -10.25
N ALA A 133 1.16 -17.27 -8.97
CA ALA A 133 1.40 -18.63 -8.47
C ALA A 133 0.47 -19.65 -9.15
N LEU A 134 -0.84 -19.41 -9.09
CA LEU A 134 -1.85 -20.35 -9.58
C LEU A 134 -1.81 -20.52 -11.10
N THR A 135 -1.31 -19.51 -11.84
CA THR A 135 -1.10 -19.58 -13.29
C THR A 135 0.25 -20.15 -13.69
N GLY A 136 1.13 -20.47 -12.72
CA GLY A 136 2.47 -21.01 -12.99
C GLY A 136 3.44 -19.99 -13.61
N THR A 137 3.16 -18.69 -13.46
CA THR A 137 3.94 -17.59 -14.03
C THR A 137 4.82 -16.88 -12.98
N ALA A 138 4.69 -17.25 -11.70
CA ALA A 138 5.46 -16.69 -10.61
C ALA A 138 6.98 -16.91 -10.74
N SER A 139 7.75 -15.95 -10.24
CA SER A 139 9.20 -16.03 -10.06
C SER A 139 9.62 -15.30 -8.77
N ILE A 140 10.80 -15.64 -8.26
CA ILE A 140 11.37 -14.97 -7.06
C ILE A 140 11.47 -13.46 -7.30
N ALA A 141 11.97 -13.04 -8.47
CA ALA A 141 12.05 -11.64 -8.84
C ALA A 141 10.67 -10.95 -8.87
N SER A 142 9.64 -11.60 -9.42
CA SER A 142 8.30 -11.00 -9.49
C SER A 142 7.69 -10.72 -8.11
N TYR A 143 7.92 -11.61 -7.13
CA TYR A 143 7.48 -11.38 -5.75
C TYR A 143 8.31 -10.29 -5.08
N ALA A 144 9.64 -10.38 -5.16
CA ALA A 144 10.53 -9.42 -4.52
C ALA A 144 10.29 -8.00 -5.01
N VAL A 145 10.19 -7.81 -6.33
CA VAL A 145 9.93 -6.49 -6.92
C VAL A 145 8.54 -5.98 -6.54
N TYR A 146 7.52 -6.84 -6.59
CA TYR A 146 6.16 -6.40 -6.27
C TYR A 146 6.01 -5.99 -4.80
N VAL A 147 6.53 -6.79 -3.86
CA VAL A 147 6.53 -6.45 -2.42
C VAL A 147 7.30 -5.16 -2.18
N THR A 148 8.50 -5.05 -2.76
CA THR A 148 9.33 -3.84 -2.62
C THR A 148 8.60 -2.62 -3.21
N TYR A 149 7.92 -2.77 -4.34
CA TYR A 149 7.16 -1.70 -4.96
C TYR A 149 6.01 -1.26 -4.05
N ILE A 150 5.19 -2.17 -3.54
CA ILE A 150 4.07 -1.82 -2.64
C ILE A 150 4.59 -1.11 -1.39
N ASP A 151 5.62 -1.65 -0.74
CA ASP A 151 6.20 -1.06 0.45
C ASP A 151 6.79 0.33 0.18
N PHE A 152 7.58 0.46 -0.89
CA PHE A 152 8.16 1.72 -1.31
C PHE A 152 7.09 2.77 -1.62
N MET A 153 6.06 2.42 -2.40
CA MET A 153 5.00 3.36 -2.75
C MET A 153 4.18 3.76 -1.53
N ASN A 154 3.89 2.83 -0.62
CA ASN A 154 3.17 3.12 0.62
C ASN A 154 3.99 4.08 1.52
N ASN A 155 5.26 3.76 1.76
CA ASN A 155 6.17 4.60 2.52
C ASN A 155 6.33 6.00 1.88
N MET A 156 6.48 6.05 0.55
CA MET A 156 6.58 7.30 -0.20
C MET A 156 5.35 8.18 0.02
N GLY A 157 4.15 7.60 0.01
CA GLY A 157 2.90 8.33 0.17
C GLY A 157 2.71 9.01 1.51
N HIS A 158 3.34 8.45 2.54
CA HIS A 158 3.37 8.96 3.90
C HIS A 158 4.64 9.78 4.20
N CYS A 159 5.54 9.94 3.24
CA CYS A 159 6.61 10.92 3.37
C CYS A 159 5.99 12.32 3.35
N ASN A 160 6.27 13.11 4.38
CA ASN A 160 5.97 14.55 4.39
C ASN A 160 6.95 15.35 3.50
N PHE A 161 7.25 14.82 2.31
CA PHE A 161 8.24 15.37 1.38
C PHE A 161 7.69 15.34 -0.05
N GLU A 162 7.67 16.49 -0.71
CA GLU A 162 7.26 16.62 -2.11
C GLU A 162 8.38 16.14 -3.03
N LEU A 163 8.29 14.89 -3.51
CA LEU A 163 9.27 14.32 -4.44
C LEU A 163 9.19 14.92 -5.84
N ILE A 164 8.00 15.36 -6.25
CA ILE A 164 7.72 15.83 -7.60
C ILE A 164 7.14 17.23 -7.52
N PRO A 165 7.86 18.25 -8.01
CA PRO A 165 7.40 19.64 -7.95
C PRO A 165 6.05 19.85 -8.62
N ASN A 166 5.16 20.59 -7.94
CA ASN A 166 3.81 20.93 -8.39
C ASN A 166 3.74 21.57 -9.79
N TRP A 167 4.80 22.25 -10.25
CA TRP A 167 4.82 22.85 -11.59
C TRP A 167 4.76 21.80 -12.72
N ILE A 168 5.23 20.58 -12.47
CA ILE A 168 5.16 19.47 -13.45
C ILE A 168 3.69 19.10 -13.70
N PHE A 169 2.86 19.05 -12.66
CA PHE A 169 1.42 18.82 -12.79
C PHE A 169 0.68 19.98 -13.45
N SER A 170 1.21 21.20 -13.32
CA SER A 170 0.68 22.37 -14.05
C SER A 170 1.03 22.31 -15.53
N LEU A 171 2.21 21.77 -15.87
CA LEU A 171 2.67 21.62 -17.26
C LEU A 171 1.95 20.46 -17.98
N PHE A 172 1.71 19.34 -17.29
CA PHE A 172 1.00 18.18 -17.84
C PHE A 172 -0.07 17.66 -16.86
N PRO A 173 -1.26 18.29 -16.83
CA PRO A 173 -2.33 17.93 -15.90
C PRO A 173 -2.76 16.45 -15.88
N PRO A 174 -2.72 15.69 -17.00
CA PRO A 174 -3.04 14.26 -16.96
C PRO A 174 -2.09 13.42 -16.08
N LEU A 175 -0.88 13.91 -15.79
CA LEU A 175 0.12 13.18 -15.01
C LEU A 175 -0.37 12.80 -13.61
N LYS A 176 -1.23 13.64 -13.02
CA LYS A 176 -1.80 13.42 -11.68
C LYS A 176 -2.63 12.14 -11.57
N TYR A 177 -3.08 11.59 -12.70
CA TYR A 177 -3.85 10.34 -12.75
C TYR A 177 -2.98 9.11 -13.04
N LEU A 178 -1.73 9.34 -13.45
CA LEU A 178 -0.79 8.29 -13.85
C LEU A 178 0.28 8.03 -12.79
N MET A 179 0.48 8.99 -11.88
CA MET A 179 1.59 8.98 -10.94
C MET A 179 1.07 9.24 -9.53
N TYR A 180 1.48 8.36 -8.62
CA TYR A 180 1.26 8.52 -7.21
C TYR A 180 2.30 9.48 -6.63
N THR A 181 1.87 10.47 -5.86
CA THR A 181 2.77 11.41 -5.18
C THR A 181 2.33 11.70 -3.75
N PRO A 182 3.30 11.84 -2.83
CA PRO A 182 3.05 12.49 -1.55
C PRO A 182 2.73 13.97 -1.78
N SER A 183 1.46 14.31 -1.78
CA SER A 183 0.94 15.68 -1.89
C SER A 183 -0.38 15.83 -1.14
#